data_AF-K1VXA8-F1
#
_entry.id   AF-K1VXA8-F1
#
_cell.length_a   1.000
_cell.length_b   1.000
_cell.length_c   1.000
_cell.angle_alpha   90.00
_cell.angle_beta   90.00
_cell.angle_gamma   90.00
#
_symmetry.space_group_name_H-M   'P 1'
#
loop_
_entity.id
_entity.type
_entity.pdbx_description
1 polymer ?
#
loop_
_entity_poly.entity_id
_entity_poly.type
_entity_poly.pdbx_seq_one_letter_code
_entity_poly.pdbx_strand_id
1 'polypeptide(L)'
;MATAVMASPPATPFAVVFDWGEEFGPYQSADSQAIAVGETERASARCLRSIADGACALDNPHNVTLPIVPDDPKARYTPTKEFVEAMVETFKNGGKMPKRVVWEIILGVKSVVDAEASLVEIEVPKGVTCDIVGDTHGQFYDLHNLLSIIKPPSDDHMVIFNGDFVDRGSWSVEVVLTLFAYKWLYPERVFLNRGNHETADMNKVYGFEGECKAKHGEMTYQLFADVFTALPLATLVTASQPPKSLKSEGSQPAILHDGHKRYFVVHGGPPVSKDGVKLEEVKAIDRYGRQPGQEGLMCELLWTDPQEMPGRGPSKRGVGLGFGPDVTRRWCELNEVTAVIRSHEVRQDGYAIEHDGLCITTFSCPNYCDSTGNQAAYVKMQDDGTLSYHQFSAVPHPDMKPMAYSQGFGFMAKPGTYPYPKLCAISNNSATLSRNKAHSVPNSMFGNSARTNANAPRHEPAKGARASRRMTFAAQRKLEREKTEWQVVPQLGKREGRRRRKRMPRVRKAREVERAEGSLVSGVSSAT
;
A
#
# COMPACT_ATOMS: atom_id res chain seq x y z
N MET A 1 21.73 63.04 30.09
CA MET A 1 20.67 62.63 31.02
C MET A 1 19.77 63.82 31.26
N ALA A 2 18.49 63.75 30.87
CA ALA A 2 17.43 64.68 31.29
C ALA A 2 16.09 64.05 30.90
N THR A 3 15.12 64.03 31.82
CA THR A 3 13.78 63.44 31.62
C THR A 3 12.69 64.48 31.87
N ALA A 4 11.62 64.37 31.07
CA ALA A 4 10.38 65.14 30.97
C ALA A 4 9.81 65.88 32.20
N VAL A 5 9.11 67.00 31.94
CA VAL A 5 7.82 67.44 32.57
C VAL A 5 6.95 68.20 31.52
N MET A 6 5.63 68.28 31.76
CA MET A 6 4.48 68.60 30.87
C MET A 6 4.06 70.08 30.77
N ALA A 7 3.16 70.44 29.82
CA ALA A 7 1.90 71.22 30.04
C ALA A 7 1.03 71.41 28.76
N SER A 8 -0.29 71.69 28.93
CA SER A 8 -1.38 71.80 27.91
C SER A 8 -2.05 73.21 27.97
N PRO A 9 -3.34 73.50 27.60
CA PRO A 9 -4.38 72.88 26.73
C PRO A 9 -4.70 73.85 25.54
N PRO A 10 -5.93 74.15 25.02
CA PRO A 10 -7.29 73.52 24.99
C PRO A 10 -7.71 73.13 23.52
N ALA A 11 -8.96 72.97 23.03
CA ALA A 11 -10.34 73.28 23.48
C ALA A 11 -11.44 72.35 22.86
N THR A 12 -12.72 72.78 22.89
CA THR A 12 -14.00 72.08 22.56
C THR A 12 -14.88 72.95 21.61
N PRO A 13 -15.94 72.48 20.87
CA PRO A 13 -17.04 71.65 21.41
C PRO A 13 -17.97 70.79 20.49
N PHE A 14 -18.96 70.14 21.14
CA PHE A 14 -20.26 69.60 20.67
C PHE A 14 -20.35 68.50 19.59
N ALA A 15 -20.91 67.35 19.99
CA ALA A 15 -21.63 66.41 19.13
C ALA A 15 -22.68 65.61 19.95
N VAL A 16 -23.97 65.67 19.57
CA VAL A 16 -25.01 64.69 19.91
C VAL A 16 -26.13 64.71 18.85
N VAL A 17 -26.75 63.55 18.59
CA VAL A 17 -28.11 63.29 18.02
C VAL A 17 -28.21 62.84 16.54
N PHE A 18 -28.31 61.50 16.35
CA PHE A 18 -29.22 60.68 15.48
C PHE A 18 -29.41 60.99 13.96
N ASP A 19 -29.70 60.07 13.02
CA ASP A 19 -29.67 58.57 12.92
C ASP A 19 -30.11 58.13 11.48
N TRP A 20 -30.00 56.83 11.18
CA TRP A 20 -30.57 56.04 10.06
C TRP A 20 -29.85 55.97 8.69
N GLY A 21 -29.45 54.74 8.30
CA GLY A 21 -29.44 54.32 6.89
C GLY A 21 -28.29 53.44 6.38
N GLU A 22 -28.23 52.17 6.80
CA GLU A 22 -27.58 51.02 6.12
C GLU A 22 -26.31 51.23 5.25
N GLU A 23 -25.13 50.87 5.77
CA GLU A 23 -23.95 50.57 4.94
C GLU A 23 -23.79 49.06 4.71
N PHE A 24 -23.81 48.63 3.44
CA PHE A 24 -23.35 47.31 3.02
C PHE A 24 -21.81 47.29 2.94
N GLY A 25 -21.16 46.60 3.88
CA GLY A 25 -19.70 46.47 3.92
C GLY A 25 -19.12 45.61 2.78
N PRO A 26 -17.87 45.87 2.34
CA PRO A 26 -17.19 45.08 1.32
C PRO A 26 -16.80 43.69 1.83
N TYR A 27 -16.91 42.70 0.95
CA TYR A 27 -16.66 41.29 1.22
C TYR A 27 -15.17 41.00 1.48
N GLN A 28 -14.77 40.89 2.74
CA GLN A 28 -13.47 40.33 3.13
C GLN A 28 -13.57 38.81 3.19
N SER A 29 -12.66 38.11 2.50
CA SER A 29 -12.49 36.67 2.61
C SER A 29 -12.01 36.31 4.02
N ALA A 30 -12.81 35.56 4.77
CA ALA A 30 -12.47 35.16 6.12
C ALA A 30 -11.31 34.15 6.14
N ASP A 31 -10.13 34.61 6.53
CA ASP A 31 -9.00 33.77 6.90
C ASP A 31 -9.31 32.94 8.16
N SER A 32 -8.78 31.72 8.16
CA SER A 32 -8.37 30.93 9.33
C SER A 32 -9.09 31.21 10.67
N GLN A 33 -10.25 30.59 10.87
CA GLN A 33 -10.64 30.12 12.20
C GLN A 33 -10.85 28.60 12.16
N ALA A 34 -9.73 27.88 12.36
CA ALA A 34 -9.80 26.48 12.75
C ALA A 34 -10.50 26.41 14.11
N ILE A 35 -11.74 25.92 14.13
CA ILE A 35 -12.43 25.59 15.37
C ILE A 35 -11.58 24.52 16.05
N ALA A 36 -10.98 24.87 17.19
CA ALA A 36 -10.27 23.92 18.03
C ALA A 36 -11.30 22.93 18.60
N VAL A 37 -11.51 21.83 17.88
CA VAL A 37 -12.19 20.64 18.41
C VAL A 37 -11.36 20.19 19.60
N GLY A 38 -11.87 20.39 20.82
CA GLY A 38 -11.18 20.00 22.04
C GLY A 38 -10.76 18.54 21.95
N GLU A 39 -9.49 18.28 22.25
CA GLU A 39 -8.79 17.05 21.82
C GLU A 39 -9.60 15.79 22.12
N THR A 40 -10.23 15.25 21.08
CA THR A 40 -10.90 13.95 21.17
C THR A 40 -9.83 12.89 21.37
N GLU A 41 -9.67 12.48 22.61
CA GLU A 41 -8.74 11.45 23.08
C GLU A 41 -8.61 10.29 22.09
N ARG A 42 -7.36 9.93 21.73
CA ARG A 42 -7.06 8.86 20.78
C ARG A 42 -7.64 7.50 21.23
N ALA A 43 -7.99 6.66 20.25
CA ALA A 43 -8.63 5.36 20.53
C ALA A 43 -7.73 4.43 21.37
N SER A 44 -6.41 4.48 21.15
CA SER A 44 -5.40 3.81 21.97
C SER A 44 -5.48 4.18 23.46
N ALA A 45 -5.59 5.46 23.80
CA ALA A 45 -5.76 5.91 25.18
C ALA A 45 -7.09 5.43 25.78
N ARG A 46 -8.20 5.49 25.03
CA ARG A 46 -9.50 4.94 25.45
C ARG A 46 -9.44 3.43 25.71
N CYS A 47 -8.72 2.67 24.88
CA CYS A 47 -8.48 1.24 25.09
C CYS A 47 -7.65 0.97 26.34
N LEU A 48 -6.55 1.71 26.56
CA LEU A 48 -5.70 1.57 27.75
C LEU A 48 -6.47 1.85 29.04
N ARG A 49 -7.33 2.88 29.08
CA ARG A 49 -8.23 3.10 30.23
C ARG A 49 -9.23 1.95 30.40
N SER A 50 -9.88 1.52 29.33
CA SER A 50 -10.84 0.40 29.37
C SER A 50 -10.20 -0.90 29.88
N ILE A 51 -8.91 -1.10 29.65
CA ILE A 51 -8.11 -2.18 30.23
C ILE A 51 -7.86 -1.93 31.72
N ALA A 52 -7.39 -0.75 32.11
CA ALA A 52 -7.08 -0.38 33.49
C ALA A 52 -8.31 -0.38 34.42
N ASP A 53 -9.50 -0.14 33.86
CA ASP A 53 -10.81 -0.17 34.51
C ASP A 53 -11.41 -1.60 34.56
N GLY A 54 -10.74 -2.59 33.97
CA GLY A 54 -11.19 -3.99 33.92
C GLY A 54 -12.29 -4.30 32.88
N ALA A 55 -12.73 -3.31 32.09
CA ALA A 55 -13.78 -3.45 31.08
C ALA A 55 -13.37 -4.29 29.85
N CYS A 56 -12.10 -4.68 29.74
CA CYS A 56 -11.60 -5.65 28.76
C CYS A 56 -10.70 -6.70 29.44
N ALA A 57 -11.24 -7.45 30.40
CA ALA A 57 -10.56 -8.58 31.01
C ALA A 57 -10.20 -9.68 30.00
N LEU A 58 -9.29 -10.58 30.37
CA LEU A 58 -8.99 -11.78 29.58
C LEU A 58 -10.05 -12.85 29.83
N ASP A 59 -10.95 -13.04 28.86
CA ASP A 59 -11.94 -14.10 28.88
C ASP A 59 -11.31 -15.50 28.79
N ASN A 60 -12.04 -16.52 29.25
CA ASN A 60 -11.53 -17.87 29.52
C ASN A 60 -10.71 -18.48 28.34
N PRO A 61 -9.37 -18.64 28.48
CA PRO A 61 -8.47 -18.86 27.36
C PRO A 61 -8.23 -20.34 26.99
N HIS A 62 -9.05 -21.30 27.47
CA HIS A 62 -8.74 -22.74 27.46
C HIS A 62 -8.32 -23.39 26.12
N ASN A 63 -8.49 -22.73 24.96
CA ASN A 63 -8.17 -23.26 23.64
C ASN A 63 -7.18 -22.41 22.81
N VAL A 64 -6.49 -21.42 23.42
CA VAL A 64 -5.49 -20.59 22.71
C VAL A 64 -4.18 -20.47 23.47
N THR A 65 -3.06 -20.51 22.75
CA THR A 65 -1.76 -20.06 23.27
C THR A 65 -1.82 -18.55 23.51
N LEU A 66 -1.33 -18.10 24.65
CA LEU A 66 -1.29 -16.69 25.04
C LEU A 66 0.13 -16.13 24.89
N PRO A 67 0.28 -14.80 24.73
CA PRO A 67 1.55 -14.14 25.01
C PRO A 67 1.87 -14.26 26.51
N ILE A 68 3.05 -13.81 26.95
CA ILE A 68 3.34 -13.70 28.39
C ILE A 68 2.37 -12.69 28.99
N VAL A 69 1.51 -13.18 29.88
CA VAL A 69 0.56 -12.38 30.67
C VAL A 69 1.21 -12.09 32.03
N PRO A 70 1.37 -10.83 32.43
CA PRO A 70 1.89 -10.46 33.74
C PRO A 70 0.88 -10.71 34.86
N ASP A 71 1.37 -10.86 36.10
CA ASP A 71 0.53 -11.03 37.30
C ASP A 71 -0.36 -9.81 37.59
N ASP A 72 0.10 -8.60 37.26
CA ASP A 72 -0.74 -7.40 37.29
C ASP A 72 -1.67 -7.38 36.06
N PRO A 73 -3.01 -7.51 36.23
CA PRO A 73 -3.94 -7.53 35.12
C PRO A 73 -3.97 -6.22 34.30
N LYS A 74 -3.45 -5.12 34.86
CA LYS A 74 -3.35 -3.81 34.20
C LYS A 74 -2.07 -3.65 33.37
N ALA A 75 -1.06 -4.49 33.58
CA ALA A 75 0.18 -4.42 32.84
C ALA A 75 0.02 -4.92 31.38
N ARG A 76 0.96 -4.52 30.53
CA ARG A 76 1.02 -4.89 29.11
C ARG A 76 1.52 -6.32 28.95
N TYR A 77 1.07 -7.02 27.91
CA TYR A 77 1.53 -8.38 27.63
C TYR A 77 2.87 -8.35 26.89
N THR A 78 3.57 -9.48 26.76
CA THR A 78 4.82 -9.58 25.99
C THR A 78 4.73 -10.72 24.97
N PRO A 79 5.01 -10.50 23.67
CA PRO A 79 4.87 -11.53 22.65
C PRO A 79 5.96 -12.58 22.79
N THR A 80 5.66 -13.82 22.38
CA THR A 80 6.66 -14.87 22.20
C THR A 80 6.50 -15.50 20.82
N LYS A 81 7.52 -16.23 20.36
CA LYS A 81 7.48 -16.93 19.08
C LYS A 81 6.35 -17.98 19.05
N GLU A 82 6.24 -18.76 20.12
CA GLU A 82 5.25 -19.83 20.29
C GLU A 82 3.83 -19.27 20.26
N PHE A 83 3.63 -18.07 20.83
CA PHE A 83 2.37 -17.35 20.76
C PHE A 83 2.02 -16.96 19.32
N VAL A 84 2.94 -16.33 18.58
CA VAL A 84 2.68 -15.85 17.21
C VAL A 84 2.43 -17.03 16.26
N GLU A 85 3.23 -18.09 16.33
CA GLU A 85 3.07 -19.29 15.50
C GLU A 85 1.74 -20.01 15.80
N ALA A 86 1.37 -20.16 17.08
CA ALA A 86 0.09 -20.76 17.46
C ALA A 86 -1.13 -19.89 17.11
N MET A 87 -1.01 -18.55 17.15
CA MET A 87 -2.05 -17.64 16.69
C MET A 87 -2.30 -17.79 15.18
N VAL A 88 -1.23 -17.88 14.38
CA VAL A 88 -1.33 -18.08 12.93
C VAL A 88 -2.03 -19.41 12.59
N GLU A 89 -1.67 -20.50 13.27
CA GLU A 89 -2.38 -21.78 13.09
C GLU A 89 -3.83 -21.73 13.65
N THR A 90 -4.12 -20.92 14.68
CA THR A 90 -5.48 -20.69 15.17
C THR A 90 -6.35 -20.04 14.09
N PHE A 91 -5.86 -18.98 13.44
CA PHE A 91 -6.57 -18.29 12.35
C PHE A 91 -6.80 -19.18 11.12
N LYS A 92 -5.80 -19.96 10.73
CA LYS A 92 -5.87 -20.95 9.63
C LYS A 92 -6.97 -22.00 9.85
N ASN A 93 -7.21 -22.37 11.11
CA ASN A 93 -8.28 -23.28 11.50
C ASN A 93 -9.64 -22.58 11.73
N GLY A 94 -9.78 -21.29 11.37
CA GLY A 94 -11.00 -20.50 11.55
C GLY A 94 -11.27 -20.03 12.99
N GLY A 95 -10.29 -20.18 13.88
CA GLY A 95 -10.34 -19.69 15.26
C GLY A 95 -10.20 -18.17 15.36
N LYS A 96 -10.45 -17.63 16.56
CA LYS A 96 -10.34 -16.19 16.87
C LYS A 96 -9.58 -15.99 18.17
N MET A 97 -8.83 -14.89 18.26
CA MET A 97 -8.14 -14.52 19.49
C MET A 97 -9.07 -13.77 20.46
N PRO A 98 -8.90 -13.93 21.79
CA PRO A 98 -9.63 -13.16 22.79
C PRO A 98 -9.42 -11.66 22.59
N LYS A 99 -10.46 -10.85 22.80
CA LYS A 99 -10.44 -9.41 22.53
C LYS A 99 -9.31 -8.66 23.26
N ARG A 100 -9.02 -9.05 24.51
CA ARG A 100 -7.90 -8.54 25.30
C ARG A 100 -6.54 -8.78 24.63
N VAL A 101 -6.33 -9.96 24.03
CA VAL A 101 -5.10 -10.30 23.29
C VAL A 101 -5.01 -9.51 21.98
N VAL A 102 -6.13 -9.39 21.25
CA VAL A 102 -6.24 -8.55 20.04
C VAL A 102 -5.82 -7.11 20.32
N TRP A 103 -6.34 -6.51 21.39
CA TRP A 103 -5.97 -5.14 21.77
C TRP A 103 -4.51 -5.01 22.20
N GLU A 104 -3.96 -6.01 22.91
CA GLU A 104 -2.55 -6.03 23.30
C GLU A 104 -1.59 -6.11 22.10
N ILE A 105 -1.91 -6.88 21.07
CA ILE A 105 -1.14 -6.89 19.80
C ILE A 105 -1.12 -5.49 19.18
N ILE A 106 -2.29 -4.87 19.03
CA ILE A 106 -2.43 -3.58 18.35
C ILE A 106 -1.75 -2.44 19.14
N LEU A 107 -1.94 -2.41 20.47
CA LEU A 107 -1.27 -1.47 21.38
C LEU A 107 0.23 -1.77 21.53
N GLY A 108 0.67 -3.00 21.30
CA GLY A 108 2.07 -3.41 21.24
C GLY A 108 2.76 -2.81 20.02
N VAL A 109 2.21 -3.06 18.82
CA VAL A 109 2.70 -2.43 17.58
C VAL A 109 2.65 -0.91 17.67
N LYS A 110 1.60 -0.33 18.23
CA LYS A 110 1.53 1.12 18.42
C LYS A 110 2.78 1.67 19.10
N SER A 111 3.22 1.04 20.20
CA SER A 111 4.41 1.50 20.93
C SER A 111 5.71 1.36 20.13
N VAL A 112 5.78 0.43 19.17
CA VAL A 112 6.92 0.29 18.26
C VAL A 112 6.86 1.38 17.18
N VAL A 113 5.74 1.51 16.47
CA VAL A 113 5.63 2.43 15.32
C VAL A 113 5.56 3.91 15.74
N ASP A 114 5.13 4.22 16.97
CA ASP A 114 5.21 5.58 17.53
C ASP A 114 6.68 6.03 17.76
N ALA A 115 7.63 5.11 17.86
CA ALA A 115 9.06 5.41 17.92
C ALA A 115 9.73 5.49 16.54
N GLU A 116 9.04 5.09 15.47
CA GLU A 116 9.57 5.08 14.11
C GLU A 116 9.32 6.42 13.39
N ALA A 117 10.31 6.84 12.58
CA ALA A 117 10.17 8.00 11.70
C ALA A 117 9.22 7.70 10.52
N SER A 118 8.70 8.75 9.87
CA SER A 118 7.79 8.59 8.72
C SER A 118 8.48 8.01 7.49
N LEU A 119 9.81 8.19 7.41
CA LEU A 119 10.74 7.40 6.61
C LEU A 119 11.58 6.56 7.57
N VAL A 120 11.40 5.24 7.58
CA VAL A 120 12.27 4.33 8.34
C VAL A 120 13.52 4.05 7.52
N GLU A 121 14.70 4.15 8.12
CA GLU A 121 15.98 3.91 7.45
C GLU A 121 16.63 2.65 8.02
N ILE A 122 16.96 1.70 7.15
CA ILE A 122 17.56 0.42 7.55
C ILE A 122 18.73 0.05 6.64
N GLU A 123 19.69 -0.69 7.21
CA GLU A 123 20.73 -1.40 6.48
C GLU A 123 20.39 -2.90 6.46
N VAL A 124 20.73 -3.60 5.39
CA VAL A 124 20.72 -5.07 5.31
C VAL A 124 22.15 -5.57 5.63
N PRO A 125 22.40 -6.09 6.85
CA PRO A 125 23.75 -6.44 7.28
C PRO A 125 24.33 -7.63 6.50
N LYS A 126 25.65 -7.81 6.60
CA LYS A 126 26.35 -8.87 5.88
C LYS A 126 25.81 -10.26 6.24
N GLY A 127 25.45 -11.05 5.23
CA GLY A 127 24.85 -12.38 5.37
C GLY A 127 23.35 -12.38 5.72
N VAL A 128 22.71 -11.22 5.84
CA VAL A 128 21.27 -11.08 6.06
C VAL A 128 20.56 -10.91 4.72
N THR A 129 19.33 -11.42 4.59
CA THR A 129 18.46 -11.11 3.44
C THR A 129 17.21 -10.35 3.89
N CYS A 130 16.63 -9.56 2.99
CA CYS A 130 15.41 -8.79 3.24
C CYS A 130 14.35 -9.12 2.19
N ASP A 131 13.21 -9.68 2.62
CA ASP A 131 12.06 -9.97 1.75
C ASP A 131 11.05 -8.82 1.77
N ILE A 132 10.73 -8.27 0.61
CA ILE A 132 9.79 -7.17 0.41
C ILE A 132 8.51 -7.73 -0.19
N VAL A 133 7.42 -7.62 0.58
CA VAL A 133 6.09 -8.13 0.31
C VAL A 133 5.18 -6.94 0.00
N GLY A 134 4.45 -7.01 -1.12
CA GLY A 134 3.45 -6.01 -1.50
C GLY A 134 2.09 -6.25 -0.88
N ASP A 135 1.05 -5.73 -1.53
CA ASP A 135 -0.35 -5.81 -1.10
C ASP A 135 -0.76 -7.27 -0.76
N THR A 136 -1.53 -7.45 0.30
CA THR A 136 -2.04 -8.76 0.77
C THR A 136 -3.56 -8.78 0.99
N HIS A 137 -4.21 -7.61 1.10
CA HIS A 137 -5.66 -7.43 0.97
C HIS A 137 -6.54 -8.50 1.64
N GLY A 138 -6.27 -8.81 2.91
CA GLY A 138 -7.07 -9.78 3.68
C GLY A 138 -7.13 -11.20 3.13
N GLN A 139 -6.22 -11.61 2.23
CA GLN A 139 -6.07 -13.00 1.76
C GLN A 139 -5.17 -13.79 2.73
N PHE A 140 -5.67 -14.05 3.94
CA PHE A 140 -4.91 -14.69 5.02
C PHE A 140 -4.28 -16.05 4.66
N TYR A 141 -4.97 -16.87 3.87
CA TYR A 141 -4.48 -18.20 3.49
C TYR A 141 -3.29 -18.11 2.53
N ASP A 142 -3.26 -17.09 1.66
CA ASP A 142 -2.11 -16.81 0.80
C ASP A 142 -0.95 -16.19 1.58
N LEU A 143 -1.23 -15.37 2.60
CA LEU A 143 -0.21 -14.92 3.56
C LEU A 143 0.37 -16.10 4.35
N HIS A 144 -0.45 -17.04 4.82
CA HIS A 144 0.01 -18.27 5.48
C HIS A 144 0.94 -19.09 4.57
N ASN A 145 0.54 -19.27 3.31
CA ASN A 145 1.36 -19.91 2.29
C ASN A 145 2.69 -19.16 2.07
N LEU A 146 2.65 -17.83 1.91
CA LEU A 146 3.84 -16.98 1.77
C LEU A 146 4.79 -17.14 2.98
N LEU A 147 4.28 -17.11 4.21
CA LEU A 147 5.04 -17.30 5.44
C LEU A 147 5.70 -18.70 5.55
N SER A 148 5.21 -19.69 4.79
CA SER A 148 5.82 -21.02 4.67
C SER A 148 6.86 -21.13 3.53
N ILE A 149 6.86 -20.18 2.60
CA ILE A 149 7.78 -20.09 1.46
C ILE A 149 8.99 -19.20 1.81
N ILE A 150 8.75 -18.04 2.45
CA ILE A 150 9.82 -17.18 2.94
C ILE A 150 10.44 -17.77 4.20
N LYS A 151 11.64 -17.31 4.54
CA LYS A 151 12.25 -17.62 5.83
C LYS A 151 11.50 -16.86 6.94
N PRO A 152 11.27 -17.43 8.14
CA PRO A 152 10.73 -16.66 9.26
C PRO A 152 11.64 -15.46 9.62
N PRO A 153 11.10 -14.31 10.05
CA PRO A 153 11.91 -13.22 10.59
C PRO A 153 12.84 -13.72 11.70
N SER A 154 14.11 -13.35 11.61
CA SER A 154 15.19 -13.90 12.44
C SER A 154 16.43 -13.00 12.37
N ASP A 155 17.50 -13.30 13.12
CA ASP A 155 18.72 -12.47 13.14
C ASP A 155 19.34 -12.25 11.77
N ASP A 156 19.18 -13.23 10.87
CA ASP A 156 19.66 -13.23 9.49
C ASP A 156 18.52 -13.18 8.45
N HIS A 157 17.32 -12.73 8.85
CA HIS A 157 16.22 -12.47 7.92
C HIS A 157 15.29 -11.31 8.32
N MET A 158 15.16 -10.34 7.42
CA MET A 158 14.30 -9.17 7.54
C MET A 158 13.11 -9.26 6.57
N VAL A 159 11.97 -8.65 6.90
CA VAL A 159 10.77 -8.60 6.06
C VAL A 159 10.13 -7.21 6.09
N ILE A 160 9.79 -6.66 4.92
CA ILE A 160 9.06 -5.41 4.78
C ILE A 160 7.70 -5.71 4.13
N PHE A 161 6.61 -5.35 4.79
CA PHE A 161 5.25 -5.40 4.21
C PHE A 161 4.85 -3.99 3.75
N ASN A 162 4.60 -3.83 2.46
CA ASN A 162 4.52 -2.54 1.78
C ASN A 162 3.07 -2.01 1.63
N GLY A 163 2.32 -1.99 2.73
CA GLY A 163 0.94 -1.52 2.79
C GLY A 163 -0.11 -2.48 2.23
N ASP A 164 -1.37 -2.04 2.29
CA ASP A 164 -2.56 -2.73 1.79
C ASP A 164 -2.68 -4.16 2.34
N PHE A 165 -2.68 -4.22 3.67
CA PHE A 165 -2.87 -5.44 4.46
C PHE A 165 -4.35 -5.86 4.50
N VAL A 166 -5.24 -4.87 4.46
CA VAL A 166 -6.67 -5.02 4.72
C VAL A 166 -7.54 -4.70 3.51
N ASP A 167 -8.85 -4.83 3.72
CA ASP A 167 -9.93 -4.67 2.74
C ASP A 167 -9.88 -5.71 1.61
N ARG A 168 -10.97 -5.77 0.83
CA ARG A 168 -11.16 -6.66 -0.33
C ARG A 168 -11.30 -8.14 0.04
N GLY A 169 -10.29 -8.75 0.65
CA GLY A 169 -10.39 -10.09 1.23
C GLY A 169 -11.14 -10.07 2.56
N SER A 170 -11.69 -11.23 2.94
CA SER A 170 -12.57 -11.38 4.11
C SER A 170 -11.87 -11.92 5.37
N TRP A 171 -10.54 -11.92 5.36
CA TRP A 171 -9.68 -12.27 6.49
C TRP A 171 -8.64 -11.16 6.78
N SER A 172 -9.08 -9.90 6.65
CA SER A 172 -8.24 -8.72 6.87
C SER A 172 -7.78 -8.61 8.33
N VAL A 173 -8.61 -9.00 9.28
CA VAL A 173 -8.29 -9.02 10.72
C VAL A 173 -7.18 -10.04 11.02
N GLU A 174 -7.26 -11.24 10.44
CA GLU A 174 -6.26 -12.29 10.62
C GLU A 174 -4.93 -11.93 9.96
N VAL A 175 -4.95 -11.29 8.77
CA VAL A 175 -3.75 -10.72 8.13
C VAL A 175 -3.11 -9.67 9.02
N VAL A 176 -3.82 -8.59 9.36
CA VAL A 176 -3.21 -7.45 10.07
C VAL A 176 -2.75 -7.84 11.48
N LEU A 177 -3.45 -8.72 12.19
CA LEU A 177 -3.01 -9.23 13.49
C LEU A 177 -1.76 -10.10 13.37
N THR A 178 -1.62 -10.89 12.30
CA THR A 178 -0.41 -11.67 12.04
C THR A 178 0.78 -10.74 11.80
N LEU A 179 0.65 -9.78 10.89
CA LEU A 179 1.70 -8.80 10.60
C LEU A 179 2.08 -7.98 11.83
N PHE A 180 1.08 -7.57 12.62
CA PHE A 180 1.28 -6.81 13.84
C PHE A 180 1.98 -7.63 14.93
N ALA A 181 1.58 -8.89 15.15
CA ALA A 181 2.23 -9.74 16.13
C ALA A 181 3.69 -10.05 15.76
N TYR A 182 4.00 -10.20 14.46
CA TYR A 182 5.38 -10.31 13.97
C TYR A 182 6.18 -9.00 14.14
N LYS A 183 5.59 -7.82 13.88
CA LYS A 183 6.24 -6.51 14.15
C LYS A 183 6.50 -6.29 15.63
N TRP A 184 5.59 -6.74 16.49
CA TRP A 184 5.72 -6.62 17.94
C TRP A 184 6.77 -7.57 18.51
N LEU A 185 6.89 -8.77 17.96
CA LEU A 185 7.90 -9.77 18.36
C LEU A 185 9.30 -9.44 17.81
N TYR A 186 9.40 -8.95 16.57
CA TYR A 186 10.67 -8.67 15.90
C TYR A 186 10.73 -7.22 15.37
N PRO A 187 10.73 -6.21 16.26
CA PRO A 187 10.62 -4.79 15.87
C PRO A 187 11.74 -4.31 14.95
N GLU A 188 12.93 -4.92 15.01
CA GLU A 188 14.09 -4.59 14.16
C GLU A 188 14.28 -5.51 12.94
N ARG A 189 13.36 -6.46 12.69
CA ARG A 189 13.43 -7.36 11.51
C ARG A 189 12.17 -7.34 10.67
N VAL A 190 11.04 -6.90 11.23
CA VAL A 190 9.77 -6.74 10.49
C VAL A 190 9.47 -5.25 10.39
N PHE A 191 9.10 -4.79 9.20
CA PHE A 191 8.78 -3.39 8.92
C PHE A 191 7.45 -3.30 8.18
N LEU A 192 6.64 -2.30 8.51
CA LEU A 192 5.28 -2.12 7.99
C LEU A 192 5.17 -0.70 7.42
N ASN A 193 5.14 -0.57 6.10
CA ASN A 193 4.73 0.69 5.47
C ASN A 193 3.20 0.77 5.44
N ARG A 194 2.66 1.99 5.52
CA ARG A 194 1.25 2.28 5.32
C ARG A 194 0.90 2.17 3.83
N GLY A 195 -0.20 1.52 3.48
CA GLY A 195 -0.83 1.58 2.17
C GLY A 195 -2.00 2.55 2.12
N ASN A 196 -2.66 2.67 0.98
CA ASN A 196 -3.84 3.54 0.89
C ASN A 196 -5.06 2.91 1.56
N HIS A 197 -5.12 1.58 1.66
CA HIS A 197 -6.18 0.87 2.39
C HIS A 197 -6.02 0.91 3.91
N GLU A 198 -4.86 1.29 4.47
CA GLU A 198 -4.75 1.64 5.90
C GLU A 198 -5.29 3.06 6.19
N THR A 199 -6.51 3.36 5.72
CA THR A 199 -7.20 4.64 5.89
C THR A 199 -8.70 4.43 6.16
N ALA A 200 -9.29 5.31 6.97
CA ALA A 200 -10.67 5.16 7.43
C ALA A 200 -11.70 5.20 6.28
N ASP A 201 -11.48 6.04 5.27
CA ASP A 201 -12.36 6.17 4.12
C ASP A 201 -12.38 4.90 3.25
N MET A 202 -11.24 4.20 3.13
CA MET A 202 -11.20 2.92 2.43
C MET A 202 -11.86 1.82 3.26
N ASN A 203 -11.48 1.67 4.54
CA ASN A 203 -11.98 0.59 5.39
C ASN A 203 -13.50 0.56 5.53
N LYS A 204 -14.13 1.75 5.53
CA LYS A 204 -15.59 1.93 5.56
C LYS A 204 -16.30 1.32 4.35
N VAL A 205 -15.66 1.39 3.17
CA VAL A 205 -16.24 0.97 1.89
C VAL A 205 -15.85 -0.46 1.54
N TYR A 206 -14.59 -0.85 1.73
CA TYR A 206 -14.05 -2.09 1.19
C TYR A 206 -13.95 -3.26 2.17
N GLY A 207 -14.43 -3.08 3.40
CA GLY A 207 -14.88 -4.17 4.28
C GLY A 207 -14.20 -4.26 5.64
N PHE A 208 -12.99 -3.73 5.84
CA PHE A 208 -12.25 -3.91 7.09
C PHE A 208 -12.95 -3.29 8.30
N GLU A 209 -13.63 -2.16 8.15
CA GLU A 209 -14.46 -1.57 9.20
C GLU A 209 -15.59 -2.53 9.61
N GLY A 210 -16.29 -3.12 8.62
CA GLY A 210 -17.37 -4.08 8.85
C GLY A 210 -16.85 -5.38 9.48
N GLU A 211 -15.70 -5.87 9.02
CA GLU A 211 -15.05 -7.08 9.50
C GLU A 211 -14.62 -6.94 10.97
N CYS A 212 -13.98 -5.83 11.32
CA CYS A 212 -13.60 -5.51 12.70
C CYS A 212 -14.82 -5.46 13.62
N LYS A 213 -15.91 -4.79 13.20
CA LYS A 213 -17.16 -4.73 13.98
C LYS A 213 -17.78 -6.12 14.18
N ALA A 214 -17.79 -6.95 13.15
CA ALA A 214 -18.33 -8.30 13.21
C ALA A 214 -17.47 -9.29 14.02
N LYS A 215 -16.13 -9.15 14.00
CA LYS A 215 -15.21 -10.08 14.68
C LYS A 215 -14.89 -9.65 16.14
N HIS A 216 -14.67 -8.36 16.40
CA HIS A 216 -14.19 -7.86 17.71
C HIS A 216 -14.86 -6.54 18.20
N GLY A 217 -15.81 -5.98 17.43
CA GLY A 217 -16.60 -4.80 17.80
C GLY A 217 -15.95 -3.45 17.50
N GLU A 218 -16.78 -2.41 17.49
CA GLU A 218 -16.48 -1.01 17.13
C GLU A 218 -15.14 -0.48 17.66
N MET A 219 -14.91 -0.57 18.96
CA MET A 219 -13.72 -0.01 19.59
C MET A 219 -12.41 -0.64 19.07
N THR A 220 -12.46 -1.88 18.58
CA THR A 220 -11.31 -2.55 17.95
C THR A 220 -11.00 -1.95 16.58
N TYR A 221 -12.01 -1.60 15.78
CA TYR A 221 -11.80 -0.85 14.54
C TYR A 221 -11.20 0.53 14.82
N GLN A 222 -11.74 1.26 15.79
CA GLN A 222 -11.23 2.58 16.16
C GLN A 222 -9.77 2.52 16.61
N LEU A 223 -9.38 1.46 17.32
CA LEU A 223 -7.99 1.21 17.71
C LEU A 223 -7.09 0.93 16.49
N PHE A 224 -7.53 0.10 15.54
CA PHE A 224 -6.80 -0.09 14.28
C PHE A 224 -6.64 1.22 13.50
N ALA A 225 -7.72 1.98 13.34
CA ALA A 225 -7.71 3.25 12.60
C ALA A 225 -6.74 4.29 13.21
N ASP A 226 -6.59 4.32 14.54
CA ASP A 226 -5.59 5.13 15.24
C ASP A 226 -4.16 4.63 14.92
N VAL A 227 -3.89 3.32 15.06
CA VAL A 227 -2.55 2.74 14.78
C VAL A 227 -2.16 2.86 13.31
N PHE A 228 -3.10 2.73 12.37
CA PHE A 228 -2.86 2.96 10.95
C PHE A 228 -2.33 4.36 10.65
N THR A 229 -2.70 5.39 11.44
CA THR A 229 -2.10 6.72 11.28
C THR A 229 -0.66 6.82 11.77
N ALA A 230 -0.21 5.89 12.60
CA ALA A 230 1.15 5.82 13.13
C ALA A 230 2.10 4.94 12.29
N LEU A 231 1.61 4.17 11.32
CA LEU A 231 2.46 3.37 10.42
C LEU A 231 3.39 4.28 9.58
N PRO A 232 4.69 3.96 9.46
CA PRO A 232 5.62 4.61 8.52
C PRO A 232 5.07 4.72 7.09
N LEU A 233 5.48 5.74 6.34
CA LEU A 233 5.00 5.97 4.97
C LEU A 233 5.92 5.32 3.92
N ALA A 234 7.20 5.14 4.24
CA ALA A 234 8.17 4.47 3.41
C ALA A 234 9.32 3.91 4.25
N THR A 235 10.08 2.97 3.67
CA THR A 235 11.31 2.42 4.23
C THR A 235 12.45 2.59 3.22
N LEU A 236 13.57 3.18 3.63
CA LEU A 236 14.80 3.31 2.87
C LEU A 236 15.75 2.18 3.25
N VAL A 237 16.07 1.30 2.30
CA VAL A 237 16.82 0.05 2.52
C VAL A 237 18.18 0.14 1.85
N THR A 238 19.27 0.11 2.62
CA THR A 238 20.65 0.18 2.09
C THR A 238 21.36 -1.17 2.24
N ALA A 239 22.12 -1.58 1.22
CA ALA A 239 22.96 -2.76 1.26
C ALA A 239 24.24 -2.49 2.07
N SER A 240 24.63 -3.38 3.00
CA SER A 240 25.90 -3.24 3.76
C SER A 240 27.14 -3.67 2.99
N GLN A 241 26.99 -4.39 1.87
CA GLN A 241 28.10 -4.82 1.01
C GLN A 241 28.06 -4.09 -0.34
N PRO A 242 29.22 -3.78 -0.94
CA PRO A 242 29.26 -3.17 -2.26
C PRO A 242 28.69 -4.15 -3.32
N PRO A 243 28.00 -3.65 -4.35
CA PRO A 243 27.33 -4.51 -5.30
C PRO A 243 28.32 -5.31 -6.15
N LYS A 244 28.10 -6.63 -6.29
CA LYS A 244 28.89 -7.51 -7.18
C LYS A 244 28.86 -7.08 -8.66
N SER A 245 27.92 -6.21 -9.03
CA SER A 245 27.75 -5.66 -10.37
C SER A 245 27.29 -4.21 -10.29
N LEU A 246 27.98 -3.31 -10.99
CA LEU A 246 27.59 -1.91 -11.16
C LEU A 246 26.35 -1.74 -12.07
N LYS A 247 25.65 -2.83 -12.38
CA LYS A 247 24.38 -2.87 -13.08
C LYS A 247 23.23 -2.90 -12.07
N SER A 248 22.24 -2.04 -12.25
CA SER A 248 20.91 -2.20 -11.66
C SER A 248 19.97 -2.85 -12.69
N GLU A 249 18.70 -3.03 -12.31
CA GLU A 249 17.64 -3.57 -13.18
C GLU A 249 17.36 -2.71 -14.43
N GLY A 250 17.87 -1.47 -14.50
CA GLY A 250 17.91 -0.76 -15.78
C GLY A 250 18.59 0.61 -15.83
N SER A 251 19.21 1.11 -14.76
CA SER A 251 20.26 2.14 -14.86
C SER A 251 21.64 1.51 -15.13
N GLN A 252 22.35 2.08 -16.12
CA GLN A 252 23.72 1.75 -16.46
C GLN A 252 24.54 3.06 -16.51
N PRO A 253 25.44 3.32 -15.53
CA PRO A 253 25.65 2.55 -14.29
C PRO A 253 24.47 2.63 -13.32
N ALA A 254 24.48 1.77 -12.30
CA ALA A 254 23.56 1.87 -11.16
C ALA A 254 23.77 3.20 -10.41
N ILE A 255 22.67 3.79 -9.94
CA ILE A 255 22.72 4.89 -8.96
C ILE A 255 23.06 4.27 -7.60
N LEU A 256 24.09 4.78 -6.93
CA LEU A 256 24.61 4.26 -5.66
C LEU A 256 24.67 5.39 -4.63
N HIS A 257 24.48 5.05 -3.35
CA HIS A 257 24.72 5.92 -2.21
C HIS A 257 25.97 5.41 -1.48
N ASP A 258 27.00 6.24 -1.35
CA ASP A 258 28.29 5.88 -0.72
C ASP A 258 28.86 4.53 -1.19
N GLY A 259 28.73 4.24 -2.49
CA GLY A 259 29.20 2.99 -3.11
C GLY A 259 28.27 1.77 -2.97
N HIS A 260 27.16 1.91 -2.25
CA HIS A 260 26.20 0.86 -1.94
C HIS A 260 24.88 1.04 -2.71
N LYS A 261 24.16 -0.07 -2.91
CA LYS A 261 22.80 -0.03 -3.47
C LYS A 261 21.81 0.37 -2.39
N ARG A 262 20.87 1.25 -2.74
CA ARG A 262 19.85 1.79 -1.82
C ARG A 262 18.49 1.83 -2.49
N TYR A 263 17.46 1.32 -1.84
CA TYR A 263 16.11 1.19 -2.39
C TYR A 263 15.10 1.98 -1.56
N PHE A 264 14.21 2.70 -2.23
CA PHE A 264 13.10 3.40 -1.58
C PHE A 264 11.84 2.53 -1.69
N VAL A 265 11.42 1.92 -0.59
CA VAL A 265 10.26 1.03 -0.51
C VAL A 265 9.06 1.83 -0.03
N VAL A 266 8.04 1.97 -0.88
CA VAL A 266 6.87 2.84 -0.66
C VAL A 266 5.62 2.21 -1.29
N HIS A 267 4.44 2.36 -0.73
CA HIS A 267 3.25 1.70 -1.28
C HIS A 267 2.87 2.22 -2.69
N GLY A 268 2.58 3.52 -2.78
CA GLY A 268 2.16 4.21 -4.01
C GLY A 268 3.35 4.52 -4.92
N GLY A 269 4.06 5.62 -4.69
CA GLY A 269 5.20 6.02 -5.52
C GLY A 269 6.11 7.02 -4.82
N PRO A 270 7.21 7.47 -5.45
CA PRO A 270 8.00 8.55 -4.89
C PRO A 270 7.19 9.86 -4.91
N PRO A 271 7.61 10.90 -4.18
CA PRO A 271 7.12 12.25 -4.39
C PRO A 271 7.28 12.69 -5.85
N VAL A 272 6.17 13.09 -6.49
CA VAL A 272 6.08 13.30 -7.93
C VAL A 272 5.43 14.62 -8.32
N SER A 273 4.69 15.30 -7.46
CA SER A 273 3.97 16.55 -7.81
C SER A 273 4.92 17.68 -8.22
N LYS A 274 6.07 17.81 -7.56
CA LYS A 274 7.16 18.73 -7.89
C LYS A 274 8.48 17.96 -8.04
N ASP A 275 9.36 18.39 -8.94
CA ASP A 275 10.76 17.93 -8.93
C ASP A 275 11.50 18.57 -7.73
N GLY A 276 12.61 17.95 -7.30
CA GLY A 276 13.44 18.49 -6.22
C GLY A 276 13.11 18.02 -4.80
N VAL A 277 12.08 17.17 -4.61
CA VAL A 277 11.73 16.64 -3.28
C VAL A 277 12.84 15.72 -2.75
N LYS A 278 13.28 15.99 -1.51
CA LYS A 278 14.30 15.18 -0.83
C LYS A 278 13.72 14.16 0.15
N LEU A 279 14.49 13.11 0.46
CA LEU A 279 14.16 12.14 1.51
C LEU A 279 13.83 12.79 2.86
N GLU A 280 14.50 13.90 3.21
CA GLU A 280 14.22 14.66 4.44
C GLU A 280 12.80 15.26 4.48
N GLU A 281 12.23 15.65 3.33
CA GLU A 281 10.84 16.12 3.26
C GLU A 281 9.85 14.96 3.51
N VAL A 282 10.21 13.72 3.18
CA VAL A 282 9.41 12.51 3.49
C VAL A 282 9.53 12.17 4.97
N LYS A 283 10.74 12.23 5.52
CA LYS A 283 11.05 11.97 6.94
C LYS A 283 10.32 12.95 7.87
N ALA A 284 10.17 14.21 7.45
CA ALA A 284 9.52 15.28 8.19
C ALA A 284 7.97 15.28 8.13
N ILE A 285 7.33 14.34 7.42
CA ILE A 285 5.85 14.27 7.35
C ILE A 285 5.29 13.89 8.73
N ASP A 286 4.52 14.79 9.37
CA ASP A 286 3.68 14.40 10.51
C ASP A 286 2.49 13.57 10.03
N ARG A 287 2.53 12.27 10.33
CA ARG A 287 1.51 11.28 9.96
C ARG A 287 0.47 11.03 11.05
N TYR A 288 0.78 11.35 12.31
CA TYR A 288 0.04 10.85 13.46
C TYR A 288 -1.37 11.45 13.57
N GLY A 289 -2.39 10.60 13.64
CA GLY A 289 -3.79 11.02 13.62
C GLY A 289 -4.28 11.56 12.27
N ARG A 290 -3.47 11.53 11.21
CA ARG A 290 -3.80 12.11 9.91
C ARG A 290 -4.19 11.06 8.87
N GLN A 291 -5.17 11.41 8.04
CA GLN A 291 -5.47 10.75 6.77
C GLN A 291 -4.71 11.47 5.63
N PRO A 292 -4.36 10.79 4.53
CA PRO A 292 -3.50 11.36 3.48
C PRO A 292 -4.08 12.58 2.73
N GLY A 293 -5.39 12.84 2.83
CA GLY A 293 -6.05 13.90 2.08
C GLY A 293 -6.23 13.56 0.59
N GLN A 294 -6.21 14.57 -0.27
CA GLN A 294 -6.32 14.44 -1.73
C GLN A 294 -5.06 14.96 -2.47
N GLU A 295 -4.11 15.55 -1.74
CA GLU A 295 -2.92 16.22 -2.28
C GLU A 295 -1.76 16.19 -1.27
N GLY A 296 -0.57 16.57 -1.72
CA GLY A 296 0.64 16.61 -0.90
C GLY A 296 1.33 15.26 -0.74
N LEU A 297 2.54 15.30 -0.15
CA LEU A 297 3.47 14.17 -0.13
C LEU A 297 2.87 12.88 0.44
N MET A 298 2.09 12.98 1.53
CA MET A 298 1.44 11.81 2.15
C MET A 298 0.38 11.18 1.23
N CYS A 299 -0.32 11.96 0.41
CA CYS A 299 -1.20 11.42 -0.62
C CYS A 299 -0.39 10.78 -1.75
N GLU A 300 0.68 11.42 -2.20
CA GLU A 300 1.51 10.94 -3.31
C GLU A 300 2.16 9.58 -3.02
N LEU A 301 2.75 9.44 -1.82
CA LEU A 301 3.38 8.21 -1.33
C LEU A 301 2.41 7.02 -1.25
N LEU A 302 1.09 7.27 -1.18
CA LEU A 302 0.08 6.21 -1.07
C LEU A 302 -0.74 5.98 -2.36
N TRP A 303 -0.81 6.94 -3.29
CA TRP A 303 -1.79 6.92 -4.38
C TRP A 303 -1.24 7.12 -5.81
N THR A 304 0.05 7.40 -5.98
CA THR A 304 0.62 7.65 -7.31
C THR A 304 1.02 6.36 -8.02
N ASP A 305 0.88 6.35 -9.35
CA ASP A 305 1.17 5.19 -10.21
C ASP A 305 2.20 5.52 -11.31
N PRO A 306 3.03 4.55 -11.73
CA PRO A 306 3.89 4.72 -12.90
C PRO A 306 3.06 4.87 -14.20
N GLN A 307 3.64 5.56 -15.20
CA GLN A 307 3.12 5.62 -16.56
C GLN A 307 4.22 5.47 -17.61
N GLU A 308 3.92 4.79 -18.71
CA GLU A 308 4.89 4.52 -19.80
C GLU A 308 5.49 5.80 -20.41
N MET A 309 4.68 6.86 -20.51
CA MET A 309 5.08 8.11 -21.17
C MET A 309 5.83 9.05 -20.20
N PRO A 310 6.88 9.75 -20.65
CA PRO A 310 7.54 10.80 -19.88
C PRO A 310 6.59 11.91 -19.38
N GLY A 311 7.00 12.56 -18.31
CA GLY A 311 6.27 13.64 -17.65
C GLY A 311 5.33 13.14 -16.56
N ARG A 312 4.23 13.88 -16.36
CA ARG A 312 3.23 13.66 -15.32
C ARG A 312 1.85 13.61 -15.96
N GLY A 313 0.98 12.75 -15.47
CA GLY A 313 -0.38 12.56 -15.99
C GLY A 313 -1.44 12.55 -14.90
N PRO A 314 -2.73 12.71 -15.27
CA PRO A 314 -3.83 12.50 -14.34
C PRO A 314 -3.89 11.04 -13.88
N SER A 315 -4.05 10.81 -12.58
CA SER A 315 -4.22 9.45 -12.05
C SER A 315 -5.50 8.79 -12.57
N LYS A 316 -5.39 7.50 -12.91
CA LYS A 316 -6.53 6.64 -13.29
C LYS A 316 -7.51 6.44 -12.12
N ARG A 317 -7.07 6.68 -10.88
CA ARG A 317 -7.85 6.52 -9.63
C ARG A 317 -8.68 7.76 -9.29
N GLY A 318 -8.39 8.91 -9.91
CA GLY A 318 -9.01 10.20 -9.59
C GLY A 318 -8.39 10.91 -8.37
N VAL A 319 -7.37 10.32 -7.76
CA VAL A 319 -6.53 10.88 -6.68
C VAL A 319 -5.08 10.47 -6.93
N GLY A 320 -4.12 11.31 -6.54
CA GLY A 320 -2.70 11.13 -6.91
C GLY A 320 -2.40 11.51 -8.37
N LEU A 321 -1.24 11.08 -8.87
CA LEU A 321 -0.70 11.41 -10.20
C LEU A 321 -0.12 10.16 -10.89
N GLY A 322 -0.13 10.16 -12.22
CA GLY A 322 0.73 9.30 -13.03
C GLY A 322 2.13 9.92 -13.15
N PHE A 323 3.20 9.16 -12.95
CA PHE A 323 4.58 9.63 -13.08
C PHE A 323 5.39 8.83 -14.09
N GLY A 324 6.14 9.50 -14.96
CA GLY A 324 6.92 8.88 -16.03
C GLY A 324 8.33 8.41 -15.63
N PRO A 325 9.04 7.77 -16.56
CA PRO A 325 10.42 7.32 -16.37
C PRO A 325 11.40 8.46 -16.06
N ASP A 326 11.21 9.63 -16.66
CA ASP A 326 12.05 10.81 -16.43
C ASP A 326 11.87 11.42 -15.03
N VAL A 327 10.64 11.39 -14.49
CA VAL A 327 10.35 11.83 -13.11
C VAL A 327 11.03 10.89 -12.12
N THR A 328 10.88 9.58 -12.33
CA THR A 328 11.51 8.54 -11.51
C THR A 328 13.04 8.71 -11.52
N ARG A 329 13.63 8.85 -12.72
CA ARG A 329 15.07 9.05 -12.89
C ARG A 329 15.58 10.27 -12.15
N ARG A 330 14.97 11.45 -12.34
CA ARG A 330 15.36 12.69 -11.64
C ARG A 330 15.30 12.54 -10.13
N TRP A 331 14.26 11.89 -9.60
CA TRP A 331 14.10 11.71 -8.16
C TRP A 331 15.12 10.73 -7.57
N CYS A 332 15.37 9.60 -8.26
CA CYS A 332 16.38 8.61 -7.88
C CYS A 332 17.80 9.18 -7.93
N GLU A 333 18.15 9.95 -8.97
CA GLU A 333 19.46 10.60 -9.11
C GLU A 333 19.68 11.68 -8.03
N LEU A 334 18.65 12.50 -7.73
CA LEU A 334 18.69 13.53 -6.69
C LEU A 334 18.90 12.96 -5.28
N ASN A 335 18.32 11.80 -5.00
CA ASN A 335 18.30 11.19 -3.66
C ASN A 335 19.26 10.00 -3.53
N GLU A 336 20.12 9.74 -4.53
CA GLU A 336 21.03 8.58 -4.56
C GLU A 336 20.29 7.27 -4.22
N VAL A 337 19.18 7.03 -4.91
CA VAL A 337 18.37 5.81 -4.79
C VAL A 337 18.55 4.98 -6.05
N THR A 338 18.94 3.71 -5.88
CA THR A 338 19.15 2.75 -6.97
C THR A 338 17.86 2.46 -7.74
N ALA A 339 16.74 2.26 -7.04
CA ALA A 339 15.39 2.17 -7.60
C ALA A 339 14.32 2.37 -6.51
N VAL A 340 13.11 2.74 -6.93
CA VAL A 340 11.90 2.67 -6.11
C VAL A 340 11.31 1.26 -6.21
N ILE A 341 10.95 0.67 -5.07
CA ILE A 341 10.17 -0.57 -4.99
C ILE A 341 8.80 -0.20 -4.43
N ARG A 342 7.74 -0.51 -5.19
CA ARG A 342 6.36 -0.13 -4.88
C ARG A 342 5.36 -1.25 -5.10
N SER A 343 4.10 -1.03 -4.70
CA SER A 343 3.06 -2.07 -4.76
C SER A 343 1.78 -1.52 -5.42
N HIS A 344 0.60 -1.50 -4.78
CA HIS A 344 -0.59 -0.71 -5.17
C HIS A 344 -1.28 -1.02 -6.53
N GLU A 345 -0.63 -1.73 -7.45
CA GLU A 345 -1.15 -2.18 -8.74
C GLU A 345 -0.96 -3.69 -8.92
N VAL A 346 -2.05 -4.39 -9.20
CA VAL A 346 -2.01 -5.80 -9.60
C VAL A 346 -1.18 -5.97 -10.87
N ARG A 347 -0.19 -6.86 -10.83
CA ARG A 347 0.59 -7.29 -12.01
C ARG A 347 0.33 -8.77 -12.26
N GLN A 348 0.19 -9.16 -13.53
CA GLN A 348 -0.24 -10.51 -13.90
C GLN A 348 0.71 -11.60 -13.38
N ASP A 349 2.01 -11.31 -13.38
CA ASP A 349 3.07 -12.16 -12.86
C ASP A 349 3.45 -11.88 -11.39
N GLY A 350 2.67 -11.03 -10.70
CA GLY A 350 2.94 -10.60 -9.32
C GLY A 350 4.01 -9.52 -9.17
N TYR A 351 4.72 -9.18 -10.24
CA TYR A 351 5.66 -8.05 -10.27
C TYR A 351 5.75 -7.42 -11.66
N ALA A 352 6.35 -6.23 -11.75
CA ALA A 352 6.77 -5.58 -12.98
C ALA A 352 8.04 -4.76 -12.76
N ILE A 353 8.90 -4.68 -13.78
CA ILE A 353 10.11 -3.86 -13.79
C ILE A 353 9.91 -2.78 -14.84
N GLU A 354 9.85 -1.53 -14.40
CA GLU A 354 9.36 -0.36 -15.15
C GLU A 354 10.37 0.79 -15.08
N HIS A 355 10.20 1.79 -15.94
CA HIS A 355 11.01 3.02 -15.96
C HIS A 355 12.53 2.76 -16.00
N ASP A 356 12.98 1.98 -16.99
CA ASP A 356 14.36 1.50 -17.07
C ASP A 356 14.83 0.88 -15.73
N GLY A 357 14.01 0.00 -15.13
CA GLY A 357 14.29 -0.68 -13.87
C GLY A 357 14.50 0.22 -12.65
N LEU A 358 14.15 1.51 -12.74
CA LEU A 358 14.15 2.45 -11.60
C LEU A 358 12.83 2.43 -10.83
N CYS A 359 11.78 1.81 -11.36
CA CYS A 359 10.51 1.58 -10.68
C CYS A 359 10.16 0.09 -10.73
N ILE A 360 10.03 -0.55 -9.58
CA ILE A 360 9.75 -1.99 -9.47
C ILE A 360 8.41 -2.15 -8.75
N THR A 361 7.39 -2.65 -9.42
CA THR A 361 6.10 -2.98 -8.81
C THR A 361 6.12 -4.42 -8.30
N THR A 362 5.73 -4.67 -7.04
CA THR A 362 5.53 -6.02 -6.47
C THR A 362 4.18 -6.11 -5.76
N PHE A 363 3.46 -7.21 -5.99
CA PHE A 363 2.09 -7.42 -5.55
C PHE A 363 1.94 -8.85 -5.03
N SER A 364 1.61 -9.01 -3.75
CA SER A 364 1.71 -10.29 -3.04
C SER A 364 0.36 -10.99 -2.80
N CYS A 365 -0.67 -10.59 -3.54
CA CYS A 365 -2.04 -11.10 -3.43
C CYS A 365 -2.42 -11.92 -4.68
N PRO A 366 -2.26 -13.26 -4.68
CA PRO A 366 -2.47 -14.07 -5.88
C PRO A 366 -3.97 -14.27 -6.16
N ASN A 367 -4.34 -14.45 -7.43
CA ASN A 367 -5.74 -14.56 -7.88
C ASN A 367 -6.68 -13.51 -7.23
N TYR A 368 -6.24 -12.25 -7.23
CA TYR A 368 -6.86 -11.17 -6.45
C TYR A 368 -8.39 -11.12 -6.58
N CYS A 369 -9.07 -11.03 -5.43
CA CYS A 369 -10.53 -11.03 -5.33
C CYS A 369 -11.18 -12.22 -6.07
N ASP A 370 -10.57 -13.40 -5.98
CA ASP A 370 -10.97 -14.69 -6.57
C ASP A 370 -11.24 -14.67 -8.09
N SER A 371 -10.79 -13.63 -8.80
CA SER A 371 -11.26 -13.34 -10.15
C SER A 371 -10.23 -12.75 -11.10
N THR A 372 -9.12 -12.18 -10.62
CA THR A 372 -8.09 -11.61 -11.52
C THR A 372 -7.18 -12.69 -12.15
N GLY A 373 -6.97 -13.84 -11.49
CA GLY A 373 -6.13 -14.91 -12.04
C GLY A 373 -4.63 -14.57 -12.17
N ASN A 374 -4.16 -13.53 -11.49
CA ASN A 374 -2.74 -13.16 -11.42
C ASN A 374 -1.95 -14.12 -10.52
N GLN A 375 -0.64 -14.24 -10.76
CA GLN A 375 0.31 -14.69 -9.74
C GLN A 375 0.54 -13.57 -8.72
N ALA A 376 1.08 -13.94 -7.56
CA ALA A 376 1.73 -13.02 -6.63
C ALA A 376 3.24 -13.14 -6.73
N ALA A 377 3.96 -12.13 -6.25
CA ALA A 377 5.39 -12.22 -6.03
C ALA A 377 5.82 -11.48 -4.75
N TYR A 378 7.06 -11.74 -4.32
CA TYR A 378 7.81 -10.93 -3.38
C TYR A 378 9.23 -10.69 -3.92
N VAL A 379 9.89 -9.62 -3.46
CA VAL A 379 11.25 -9.25 -3.88
C VAL A 379 12.24 -9.56 -2.76
N LYS A 380 13.22 -10.41 -3.03
CA LYS A 380 14.29 -10.78 -2.08
C LYS A 380 15.56 -9.98 -2.38
N MET A 381 15.95 -9.12 -1.44
CA MET A 381 17.19 -8.34 -1.46
C MET A 381 18.29 -9.05 -0.66
N GLN A 382 19.48 -9.12 -1.25
CA GLN A 382 20.71 -9.62 -0.62
C GLN A 382 21.50 -8.49 0.06
N ASP A 383 22.49 -8.85 0.87
CA ASP A 383 23.40 -7.92 1.57
C ASP A 383 24.23 -7.00 0.64
N ASP A 384 24.38 -7.37 -0.63
CA ASP A 384 24.99 -6.56 -1.70
C ASP A 384 24.00 -5.77 -2.57
N GLY A 385 22.72 -5.78 -2.18
CA GLY A 385 21.61 -5.14 -2.90
C GLY A 385 21.26 -5.82 -4.23
N THR A 386 21.65 -7.07 -4.46
CA THR A 386 21.09 -7.86 -5.56
C THR A 386 19.65 -8.22 -5.24
N LEU A 387 18.73 -7.97 -6.19
CA LEU A 387 17.32 -8.33 -6.09
C LEU A 387 17.06 -9.68 -6.77
N SER A 388 16.01 -10.37 -6.34
CA SER A 388 15.46 -11.55 -6.99
C SER A 388 13.95 -11.63 -6.77
N TYR A 389 13.22 -12.07 -7.79
CA TYR A 389 11.75 -12.04 -7.83
C TYR A 389 11.21 -13.46 -7.68
N HIS A 390 10.36 -13.68 -6.67
CA HIS A 390 9.88 -15.02 -6.31
C HIS A 390 8.36 -15.06 -6.43
N GLN A 391 7.86 -15.79 -7.42
CA GLN A 391 6.43 -15.89 -7.72
C GLN A 391 5.76 -17.01 -6.91
N PHE A 392 4.49 -16.82 -6.55
CA PHE A 392 3.65 -17.86 -5.97
C PHE A 392 2.18 -17.76 -6.43
N SER A 393 1.50 -18.90 -6.42
CA SER A 393 0.09 -19.04 -6.79
C SER A 393 -0.81 -19.01 -5.55
N ALA A 394 -2.10 -18.76 -5.77
CA ALA A 394 -3.12 -18.78 -4.73
C ALA A 394 -3.35 -20.20 -4.17
N VAL A 395 -3.69 -20.27 -2.89
CA VAL A 395 -4.08 -21.52 -2.21
C VAL A 395 -5.57 -21.53 -1.85
N PRO A 396 -6.19 -22.71 -1.63
CA PRO A 396 -7.58 -22.78 -1.20
C PRO A 396 -7.82 -22.10 0.16
N HIS A 397 -8.89 -21.33 0.24
CA HIS A 397 -9.43 -20.74 1.47
C HIS A 397 -10.88 -21.22 1.71
N PRO A 398 -11.47 -21.00 2.90
CA PRO A 398 -12.88 -21.30 3.14
C PRO A 398 -13.82 -20.54 2.20
N ASP A 399 -15.01 -21.08 1.96
CA ASP A 399 -16.05 -20.48 1.10
C ASP A 399 -16.69 -19.25 1.76
N MET A 400 -15.95 -18.14 1.70
CA MET A 400 -16.42 -16.80 2.02
C MET A 400 -15.92 -15.88 0.91
N LYS A 401 -16.87 -15.21 0.24
CA LYS A 401 -16.55 -14.34 -0.89
C LYS A 401 -15.70 -13.14 -0.46
N PRO A 402 -14.86 -12.60 -1.36
CA PRO A 402 -14.30 -11.26 -1.21
C PRO A 402 -15.40 -10.23 -0.98
N MET A 403 -15.07 -9.14 -0.29
CA MET A 403 -15.95 -8.02 0.04
C MET A 403 -17.18 -8.41 0.90
N ALA A 404 -17.17 -9.56 1.59
CA ALA A 404 -18.30 -10.04 2.41
C ALA A 404 -18.72 -9.05 3.52
N TYR A 405 -17.77 -8.24 4.01
CA TYR A 405 -17.99 -7.24 5.05
C TYR A 405 -18.15 -5.79 4.53
N SER A 406 -18.13 -5.60 3.20
CA SER A 406 -18.27 -4.28 2.58
C SER A 406 -19.69 -3.70 2.75
N GLN A 407 -19.77 -2.38 2.93
CA GLN A 407 -21.07 -1.71 2.99
C GLN A 407 -21.59 -1.41 1.57
N GLY A 408 -22.73 -2.02 1.20
CA GLY A 408 -23.62 -1.44 0.19
C GLY A 408 -23.31 -1.68 -1.29
N PHE A 409 -22.43 -2.62 -1.67
CA PHE A 409 -22.32 -3.11 -3.06
C PHE A 409 -22.91 -4.51 -3.29
N GLY A 410 -23.75 -4.99 -2.37
CA GLY A 410 -24.71 -6.04 -2.68
C GLY A 410 -25.61 -5.58 -3.84
N PHE A 411 -25.59 -6.32 -4.96
CA PHE A 411 -26.25 -6.00 -6.24
C PHE A 411 -25.64 -4.84 -7.05
N MET A 412 -24.47 -5.03 -7.68
CA MET A 412 -24.24 -4.71 -9.13
C MET A 412 -22.81 -4.96 -9.67
N ALA A 413 -21.83 -5.42 -8.87
CA ALA A 413 -20.51 -5.75 -9.40
C ALA A 413 -20.57 -6.95 -10.38
N LYS A 414 -20.24 -6.72 -11.66
CA LYS A 414 -19.89 -7.80 -12.60
C LYS A 414 -18.45 -8.25 -12.30
N PRO A 415 -18.11 -9.55 -12.44
CA PRO A 415 -16.72 -9.99 -12.38
C PRO A 415 -15.86 -9.23 -13.41
N GLY A 416 -14.66 -8.81 -13.00
CA GLY A 416 -13.69 -8.15 -13.89
C GLY A 416 -13.74 -6.62 -13.95
N THR A 417 -14.65 -5.94 -13.24
CA THR A 417 -14.53 -4.49 -12.99
C THR A 417 -14.87 -4.16 -11.54
N TYR A 418 -13.83 -3.96 -10.71
CA TYR A 418 -13.94 -3.22 -9.46
C TYR A 418 -13.56 -1.76 -9.76
N PRO A 419 -14.51 -0.89 -10.14
CA PRO A 419 -14.20 0.52 -10.27
C PRO A 419 -13.77 1.06 -8.91
N TYR A 420 -12.67 1.80 -8.86
CA TYR A 420 -12.49 2.79 -7.82
C TYR A 420 -13.70 3.73 -7.87
N PRO A 421 -14.58 3.80 -6.85
CA PRO A 421 -15.43 4.96 -6.67
C PRO A 421 -14.57 6.21 -6.83
N LYS A 422 -14.90 7.02 -7.85
CA LYS A 422 -14.49 8.42 -7.85
C LYS A 422 -14.93 8.98 -6.50
N LEU A 423 -13.98 9.41 -5.68
CA LEU A 423 -14.27 10.07 -4.41
C LEU A 423 -15.26 11.19 -4.70
N CYS A 424 -16.49 10.99 -4.23
CA CYS A 424 -17.60 11.83 -4.65
C CYS A 424 -17.38 13.21 -4.03
N ALA A 425 -17.37 14.25 -4.86
CA ALA A 425 -17.25 15.62 -4.37
C ALA A 425 -18.34 15.85 -3.31
N ILE A 426 -17.91 16.03 -2.05
CA ILE A 426 -18.81 16.38 -0.96
C ILE A 426 -19.46 17.71 -1.35
N SER A 427 -20.78 17.73 -1.31
CA SER A 427 -21.61 18.77 -1.89
C SER A 427 -21.31 20.14 -1.29
N ASN A 428 -20.80 21.06 -2.11
CA ASN A 428 -20.89 22.49 -1.82
C ASN A 428 -22.37 22.92 -1.86
N ASN A 429 -23.00 23.01 -0.69
CA ASN A 429 -24.23 23.77 -0.54
C ASN A 429 -23.92 25.26 -0.71
N SER A 430 -24.28 25.83 -1.87
CA SER A 430 -24.49 27.27 -2.02
C SER A 430 -25.92 27.49 -2.51
N ALA A 431 -26.61 28.44 -1.88
CA ALA A 431 -28.05 28.55 -1.97
C ALA A 431 -28.56 29.11 -3.31
N THR A 432 -29.80 28.70 -3.61
CA THR A 432 -30.77 29.30 -4.53
C THR A 432 -30.51 30.73 -5.03
N LEU A 433 -30.68 30.93 -6.35
CA LEU A 433 -31.31 32.15 -6.88
C LEU A 433 -32.23 31.82 -8.07
N SER A 434 -33.19 32.72 -8.32
CA SER A 434 -34.52 32.43 -8.87
C SER A 434 -34.61 32.02 -10.35
N ARG A 435 -35.59 31.16 -10.68
CA ARG A 435 -36.27 31.19 -11.99
C ARG A 435 -37.18 32.42 -12.08
N ASN A 436 -37.12 33.17 -13.19
CA ASN A 436 -38.32 33.39 -14.03
C ASN A 436 -38.06 34.14 -15.36
N LYS A 437 -38.62 33.55 -16.42
CA LYS A 437 -39.25 34.16 -17.62
C LYS A 437 -38.66 35.43 -18.26
N ALA A 438 -38.24 35.28 -19.53
CA ALA A 438 -38.71 36.14 -20.61
C ALA A 438 -38.83 35.35 -21.93
N HIS A 439 -39.71 35.78 -22.84
CA HIS A 439 -39.90 35.24 -24.19
C HIS A 439 -39.43 36.26 -25.25
N SER A 440 -39.51 35.85 -26.52
CA SER A 440 -39.56 36.66 -27.75
C SER A 440 -38.30 37.41 -28.26
N VAL A 441 -37.84 36.91 -29.41
CA VAL A 441 -37.31 37.57 -30.64
C VAL A 441 -38.05 38.89 -31.05
N PRO A 442 -37.60 39.69 -32.05
CA PRO A 442 -36.40 39.62 -32.94
C PRO A 442 -35.67 40.98 -33.22
N ASN A 443 -34.75 40.97 -34.21
CA ASN A 443 -34.24 42.11 -35.03
C ASN A 443 -33.27 43.13 -34.36
N SER A 444 -32.41 43.88 -35.09
CA SER A 444 -31.73 43.68 -36.40
C SER A 444 -30.71 44.82 -36.68
N MET A 445 -29.81 44.58 -37.66
CA MET A 445 -29.08 45.56 -38.51
C MET A 445 -27.76 46.26 -38.08
N PHE A 446 -26.95 46.50 -39.14
CA PHE A 446 -25.71 47.30 -39.30
C PHE A 446 -24.47 46.81 -38.53
N GLY A 447 -23.26 46.67 -39.11
CA GLY A 447 -22.67 47.12 -40.39
C GLY A 447 -21.26 47.70 -40.09
N ASN A 448 -20.20 47.66 -40.91
CA ASN A 448 -20.05 47.38 -42.35
C ASN A 448 -18.54 47.30 -42.74
N SER A 449 -18.13 46.47 -43.71
CA SER A 449 -16.95 46.58 -44.64
C SER A 449 -16.53 45.19 -45.19
N ALA A 450 -16.81 44.81 -46.45
CA ALA A 450 -16.00 45.09 -47.67
C ALA A 450 -14.63 44.36 -47.69
N ARG A 451 -14.20 43.51 -48.65
CA ARG A 451 -14.61 43.03 -50.01
C ARG A 451 -14.07 41.57 -50.20
N THR A 452 -14.18 40.77 -51.28
CA THR A 452 -14.59 40.93 -52.71
C THR A 452 -15.16 39.58 -53.29
N ASN A 453 -15.38 39.50 -54.61
CA ASN A 453 -15.75 38.31 -55.41
C ASN A 453 -14.53 37.38 -55.73
N ALA A 454 -14.63 36.15 -56.29
CA ALA A 454 -15.68 35.58 -57.16
C ALA A 454 -15.74 34.02 -57.22
N ASN A 455 -16.80 33.54 -57.89
CA ASN A 455 -17.01 32.23 -58.56
C ASN A 455 -17.37 30.95 -57.76
N ALA A 456 -18.63 30.54 -57.93
CA ALA A 456 -19.12 29.16 -57.93
C ALA A 456 -19.59 28.79 -59.37
N PRO A 457 -19.90 27.52 -59.72
CA PRO A 457 -21.15 26.84 -59.33
C PRO A 457 -20.92 25.38 -58.84
N ARG A 458 -21.61 24.88 -57.81
CA ARG A 458 -23.01 24.39 -57.77
C ARG A 458 -23.36 23.33 -58.83
N HIS A 459 -23.61 22.11 -58.36
CA HIS A 459 -24.84 21.36 -58.70
C HIS A 459 -25.37 20.64 -57.45
N GLU A 460 -26.67 20.32 -57.47
CA GLU A 460 -27.53 20.25 -56.28
C GLU A 460 -28.23 18.84 -56.17
N PRO A 461 -29.33 18.59 -55.43
CA PRO A 461 -29.31 17.63 -54.31
C PRO A 461 -30.30 16.44 -54.43
N ALA A 462 -30.28 15.49 -53.48
CA ALA A 462 -31.52 14.93 -52.88
C ALA A 462 -31.32 13.98 -51.67
N LYS A 463 -31.96 14.32 -50.55
CA LYS A 463 -32.86 13.50 -49.68
C LYS A 463 -32.63 11.98 -49.51
N GLY A 464 -32.67 11.49 -48.25
CA GLY A 464 -33.04 10.08 -47.98
C GLY A 464 -32.76 9.54 -46.57
N ALA A 465 -33.79 9.31 -45.77
CA ALA A 465 -33.76 8.96 -44.35
C ALA A 465 -33.18 7.56 -43.95
N ARG A 466 -32.66 7.51 -42.71
CA ARG A 466 -32.65 6.41 -41.71
C ARG A 466 -32.64 4.93 -42.17
N ALA A 467 -31.60 4.21 -41.77
CA ALA A 467 -31.73 2.85 -41.22
C ALA A 467 -30.63 2.54 -40.19
N SER A 468 -30.96 1.93 -39.06
CA SER A 468 -29.99 1.42 -38.08
C SER A 468 -29.51 0.03 -38.47
N ARG A 469 -28.22 -0.29 -38.26
CA ARG A 469 -27.76 -1.68 -38.19
C ARG A 469 -26.73 -1.90 -37.09
N ARG A 470 -27.02 -2.91 -36.26
CA ARG A 470 -26.07 -3.57 -35.36
C ARG A 470 -24.90 -4.14 -36.18
N MET A 471 -23.66 -3.97 -35.72
CA MET A 471 -22.57 -4.85 -36.12
C MET A 471 -22.60 -6.13 -35.27
N THR A 472 -22.29 -7.27 -35.87
CA THR A 472 -22.26 -8.59 -35.21
C THR A 472 -20.81 -9.05 -34.95
N PHE A 473 -20.64 -9.89 -33.94
CA PHE A 473 -19.37 -10.39 -33.38
C PHE A 473 -18.41 -11.13 -34.35
N ALA A 474 -18.71 -11.20 -35.65
CA ALA A 474 -17.92 -11.93 -36.65
C ALA A 474 -16.78 -11.09 -37.27
N ALA A 475 -16.86 -9.76 -37.24
CA ALA A 475 -15.87 -8.88 -37.87
C ALA A 475 -14.54 -8.76 -37.09
N GLN A 476 -14.55 -9.04 -35.78
CA GLN A 476 -13.41 -8.76 -34.90
C GLN A 476 -12.37 -9.90 -34.87
N ARG A 477 -12.77 -11.13 -35.19
CA ARG A 477 -11.88 -12.32 -35.20
C ARG A 477 -11.00 -12.48 -36.45
N LYS A 478 -11.05 -11.54 -37.41
CA LYS A 478 -10.22 -11.60 -38.62
C LYS A 478 -8.92 -10.77 -38.52
N LEU A 479 -8.79 -9.88 -37.53
CA LEU A 479 -7.58 -9.08 -37.31
C LEU A 479 -6.53 -9.77 -36.41
N GLU A 480 -6.94 -10.80 -35.65
CA GLU A 480 -6.09 -11.50 -34.67
C GLU A 480 -5.36 -12.74 -35.24
N ARG A 481 -5.41 -12.97 -36.56
CA ARG A 481 -4.81 -14.15 -37.22
C ARG A 481 -3.59 -13.86 -38.11
N GLU A 482 -3.08 -12.63 -38.13
CA GLU A 482 -1.94 -12.23 -38.98
C GLU A 482 -0.71 -11.75 -38.15
N LYS A 483 -0.58 -12.20 -36.89
CA LYS A 483 0.56 -11.87 -36.00
C LYS A 483 1.27 -13.07 -35.36
N THR A 484 1.15 -14.26 -35.94
CA THR A 484 1.89 -15.46 -35.51
C THR A 484 2.53 -16.19 -36.69
N GLU A 485 3.59 -15.59 -37.22
CA GLU A 485 4.65 -16.27 -37.99
C GLU A 485 5.97 -15.54 -37.71
N TRP A 486 7.11 -16.23 -37.88
CA TRP A 486 8.48 -15.82 -37.49
C TRP A 486 8.85 -15.95 -36.00
N GLN A 487 9.12 -17.17 -35.54
CA GLN A 487 10.52 -17.62 -35.37
C GLN A 487 10.58 -19.14 -35.10
N VAL A 488 11.54 -19.81 -35.73
CA VAL A 488 11.76 -21.27 -35.66
C VAL A 488 13.13 -21.55 -35.04
N VAL A 489 13.17 -22.41 -34.02
CA VAL A 489 14.40 -23.09 -33.56
C VAL A 489 14.07 -24.59 -33.41
N PRO A 490 14.91 -25.53 -33.87
CA PRO A 490 14.48 -26.92 -34.06
C PRO A 490 14.66 -27.76 -32.80
N GLN A 491 13.61 -28.48 -32.38
CA GLN A 491 13.75 -29.61 -31.46
C GLN A 491 13.93 -30.93 -32.23
N LEU A 492 14.96 -31.69 -31.87
CA LEU A 492 15.22 -33.03 -32.40
C LEU A 492 14.16 -34.03 -31.91
N GLY A 493 13.43 -34.63 -32.85
CA GLY A 493 12.30 -35.50 -32.57
C GLY A 493 12.69 -36.89 -32.05
N LYS A 494 11.96 -37.36 -31.02
CA LYS A 494 11.92 -38.78 -30.65
C LYS A 494 11.15 -39.59 -31.71
N ARG A 495 11.67 -40.76 -32.11
CA ARG A 495 10.90 -41.82 -32.80
C ARG A 495 10.91 -43.08 -31.95
N GLU A 496 9.74 -43.65 -31.69
CA GLU A 496 9.60 -45.01 -31.15
C GLU A 496 9.70 -46.07 -32.25
N GLY A 497 10.17 -47.29 -31.93
CA GLY A 497 10.22 -48.37 -32.92
C GLY A 497 10.87 -49.69 -32.51
N ARG A 498 10.13 -50.54 -31.77
CA ARG A 498 10.27 -52.01 -31.66
C ARG A 498 11.57 -52.67 -31.10
N ARG A 499 11.42 -53.18 -29.88
CA ARG A 499 11.88 -54.48 -29.32
C ARG A 499 12.82 -55.37 -30.18
N ARG A 500 13.99 -55.72 -29.62
CA ARG A 500 14.53 -57.10 -29.64
C ARG A 500 15.18 -57.47 -28.29
N ARG A 501 14.90 -58.67 -27.77
CA ARG A 501 15.47 -59.21 -26.51
C ARG A 501 16.93 -59.62 -26.70
N LYS A 502 17.79 -59.39 -25.70
CA LYS A 502 18.97 -60.23 -25.37
C LYS A 502 19.29 -60.15 -23.86
N ARG A 503 20.01 -61.15 -23.34
CA ARG A 503 20.04 -61.55 -21.92
C ARG A 503 21.02 -60.74 -21.04
N MET A 504 20.70 -60.61 -19.75
CA MET A 504 21.64 -60.22 -18.69
C MET A 504 22.55 -61.39 -18.26
N PRO A 505 23.76 -61.11 -17.74
CA PRO A 505 24.46 -61.91 -16.75
C PRO A 505 24.30 -61.36 -15.31
N ARG A 506 24.29 -62.24 -14.31
CA ARG A 506 24.31 -61.93 -12.85
C ARG A 506 25.68 -62.27 -12.26
N VAL A 507 26.25 -61.41 -11.41
CA VAL A 507 27.20 -61.73 -10.30
C VAL A 507 27.04 -60.60 -9.27
N ARG A 508 26.31 -60.79 -8.14
CA ARG A 508 26.67 -61.32 -6.80
C ARG A 508 27.42 -60.33 -5.88
N LYS A 509 26.88 -60.20 -4.66
CA LYS A 509 27.45 -59.50 -3.48
C LYS A 509 28.62 -60.29 -2.88
N ALA A 510 29.49 -59.59 -2.14
CA ALA A 510 30.23 -60.14 -1.01
C ALA A 510 30.10 -59.19 0.21
N ARG A 511 30.08 -59.78 1.41
CA ARG A 511 30.22 -59.15 2.74
C ARG A 511 31.55 -59.66 3.29
N GLU A 512 32.24 -58.88 4.12
CA GLU A 512 33.11 -59.44 5.16
C GLU A 512 33.11 -58.56 6.41
N VAL A 513 33.61 -59.09 7.53
CA VAL A 513 33.11 -58.84 8.90
C VAL A 513 34.24 -59.00 9.95
N GLU A 514 34.14 -58.29 11.09
CA GLU A 514 34.94 -58.44 12.33
C GLU A 514 36.45 -58.03 12.25
N ARG A 515 37.20 -57.67 13.32
CA ARG A 515 37.04 -57.52 14.81
C ARG A 515 38.04 -56.43 15.28
N ALA A 516 37.74 -55.50 16.19
CA ALA A 516 37.68 -55.56 17.67
C ALA A 516 39.04 -55.55 18.42
N GLU A 517 39.26 -54.48 19.22
CA GLU A 517 39.99 -54.29 20.50
C GLU A 517 39.92 -52.76 20.78
N GLY A 518 39.71 -52.18 21.98
CA GLY A 518 40.20 -52.50 23.33
C GLY A 518 41.51 -51.73 23.59
N SER A 519 41.76 -50.95 24.65
CA SER A 519 40.99 -50.53 25.84
C SER A 519 41.77 -49.44 26.61
N LEU A 520 41.11 -48.49 27.31
CA LEU A 520 41.66 -47.58 28.36
C LEU A 520 42.78 -46.59 27.90
N VAL A 521 43.13 -45.47 28.57
CA VAL A 521 43.20 -45.11 30.00
C VAL A 521 42.89 -43.60 30.23
N SER A 522 42.43 -43.26 31.45
CA SER A 522 42.32 -41.91 32.08
C SER A 522 43.62 -41.08 32.06
N GLY A 523 43.69 -39.76 32.32
CA GLY A 523 42.75 -38.74 32.83
C GLY A 523 43.51 -37.69 33.68
N VAL A 524 42.83 -36.64 34.17
CA VAL A 524 43.31 -35.58 35.13
C VAL A 524 44.49 -34.70 34.63
N SER A 525 44.73 -33.44 35.04
CA SER A 525 44.10 -32.58 36.05
C SER A 525 44.24 -31.06 35.79
N SER A 526 43.19 -30.32 36.18
CA SER A 526 43.10 -29.00 36.86
C SER A 526 44.26 -27.97 36.93
N ALA A 527 43.91 -26.70 36.72
CA ALA A 527 44.20 -25.50 37.56
C ALA A 527 43.48 -24.28 36.92
N THR A 528 42.86 -23.32 37.61
CA THR A 528 42.56 -23.11 39.06
C THR A 528 41.33 -22.21 39.15
#